data_AF-A0A2S6IRM2-F1
#
_entry.id   AF-A0A2S6IRM2-F1
#
_cell.length_a   1.000
_cell.length_b   1.000
_cell.length_c   1.000
_cell.angle_alpha   90.00
_cell.angle_beta   90.00
_cell.angle_gamma   90.00
#
_symmetry.space_group_name_H-M   'P 1'
#
loop_
_entity.id
_entity.type
_entity.pdbx_description
1 polymer ?
#
loop_
_entity_poly.entity_id
_entity_poly.type
_entity_poly.pdbx_seq_one_letter_code
_entity_poly.pdbx_strand_id
1 'polypeptide(L)'
;MKKVIFALVLLVTLSSCQQKETAQTFIGEELKTMEDRKAFLQEVFESDQQVREGLSETELSEKAYYDRMDEADDVNLSKIKWYLDNYDYPSKKVFNESQSMIPALVVHHSFEPNIRRKMYPKFKTAYDEKNLDPDFFALYLGRLFEIENDTYFRMQSPYSIEDQISTLIDTLQLKK
;
A
#
# COMPACT_ATOMS: atom_id res chain seq x y z
N MET A 1 -30.45 26.48 54.75
CA MET A 1 -29.51 25.35 54.58
C MET A 1 -30.25 24.15 54.04
N LYS A 2 -30.04 23.79 52.76
CA LYS A 2 -30.33 22.44 52.21
C LYS A 2 -29.68 22.31 50.83
N LYS A 3 -28.47 21.74 50.87
CA LYS A 3 -27.87 20.79 49.92
C LYS A 3 -27.92 21.14 48.43
N VAL A 4 -26.86 21.84 48.03
CA VAL A 4 -26.15 21.70 46.76
C VAL A 4 -25.78 20.21 46.55
N ILE A 5 -25.51 19.86 45.29
CA ILE A 5 -24.85 18.63 44.80
C ILE A 5 -25.81 17.54 44.31
N PHE A 6 -26.31 17.72 43.08
CA PHE A 6 -26.72 16.60 42.21
C PHE A 6 -26.49 17.01 40.75
N ALA A 7 -25.23 17.23 40.38
CA ALA A 7 -24.84 17.48 38.99
C ALA A 7 -23.36 17.09 38.78
N LEU A 8 -23.03 15.79 38.97
CA LEU A 8 -21.67 15.31 38.71
C LEU A 8 -21.60 13.80 38.41
N VAL A 9 -22.53 13.26 37.60
CA VAL A 9 -22.47 11.85 37.17
C VAL A 9 -22.79 11.71 35.67
N LEU A 10 -22.34 12.64 34.83
CA LEU A 10 -22.56 12.53 33.37
C LEU A 10 -21.41 13.14 32.56
N LEU A 11 -20.17 12.78 32.90
CA LEU A 11 -18.99 13.31 32.21
C LEU A 11 -17.80 12.33 32.16
N VAL A 12 -18.05 11.02 32.09
CA VAL A 12 -16.97 10.01 31.91
C VAL A 12 -17.38 8.84 31.00
N THR A 13 -18.02 9.10 29.86
CA THR A 13 -18.34 8.01 28.91
C THR A 13 -18.02 8.29 27.45
N LEU A 14 -17.08 9.19 27.12
CA LEU A 14 -16.66 9.40 25.74
C LEU A 14 -15.19 9.79 25.63
N SER A 15 -14.27 8.88 25.98
CA SER A 15 -12.88 8.93 25.52
C SER A 15 -12.22 7.56 25.69
N SER A 16 -12.80 6.55 25.06
CA SER A 16 -12.01 5.37 24.65
C SER A 16 -11.93 5.40 23.13
N CYS A 17 -11.27 6.43 22.60
CA CYS A 17 -10.55 6.22 21.36
C CYS A 17 -9.43 5.26 21.72
N GLN A 18 -9.57 3.98 21.38
CA GLN A 18 -8.39 3.14 21.21
C GLN A 18 -7.56 3.84 20.14
N GLN A 19 -6.51 4.52 20.59
CA GLN A 19 -5.51 5.07 19.70
C GLN A 19 -4.97 3.86 18.93
N LYS A 20 -5.32 3.77 17.64
CA LYS A 20 -4.82 2.71 16.76
C LYS A 20 -3.31 2.77 16.90
N GLU A 21 -2.71 1.70 17.44
CA GLU A 21 -1.29 1.62 17.68
C GLU A 21 -0.59 2.02 16.38
N THR A 22 0.25 3.05 16.43
CA THR A 22 1.02 3.49 15.27
C THR A 22 1.75 2.28 14.70
N ALA A 23 1.49 1.97 13.43
CA ALA A 23 2.10 0.84 12.72
C ALA A 23 3.58 0.73 13.07
N GLN A 24 3.96 -0.41 13.66
CA GLN A 24 5.31 -0.64 14.12
C GLN A 24 6.27 -0.47 12.93
N THR A 25 7.17 0.50 13.02
CA THR A 25 8.14 0.74 11.94
C THR A 25 9.07 -0.46 11.86
N PHE A 26 9.03 -1.17 10.73
CA PHE A 26 9.98 -2.25 10.46
C PHE A 26 11.41 -1.67 10.39
N ILE A 27 12.30 -2.18 11.22
CA ILE A 27 13.73 -1.88 11.17
C ILE A 27 14.43 -3.18 10.76
N GLY A 28 14.76 -3.28 9.48
CA GLY A 28 15.48 -4.42 8.92
C GLY A 28 16.98 -4.36 9.18
N GLU A 29 17.63 -5.52 9.13
CA GLU A 29 19.08 -5.61 9.02
C GLU A 29 19.53 -5.35 7.58
N GLU A 30 20.76 -4.87 7.39
CA GLU A 30 21.31 -4.61 6.06
C GLU A 30 21.34 -5.89 5.17
N LEU A 31 20.71 -5.81 4.00
CA LEU A 31 20.73 -6.83 2.94
C LEU A 31 22.04 -6.72 2.13
N LYS A 32 23.03 -7.51 2.55
CA LYS A 32 24.43 -7.43 2.08
C LYS A 32 24.60 -7.81 0.62
N THR A 33 23.84 -8.79 0.15
CA THR A 33 23.95 -9.35 -1.21
C THR A 33 22.71 -9.07 -2.04
N MET A 34 22.83 -9.27 -3.37
CA MET A 34 21.67 -9.16 -4.25
C MET A 34 20.66 -10.28 -3.98
N GLU A 35 21.15 -11.45 -3.61
CA GLU A 35 20.36 -12.62 -3.22
C GLU A 35 19.54 -12.34 -1.97
N ASP A 36 20.10 -11.65 -0.97
CA ASP A 36 19.36 -11.22 0.22
C ASP A 36 18.20 -10.29 -0.15
N ARG A 37 18.42 -9.36 -1.09
CA ARG A 37 17.39 -8.43 -1.58
C ARG A 37 16.28 -9.15 -2.33
N LYS A 38 16.62 -10.15 -3.14
CA LYS A 38 15.64 -11.00 -3.85
C LYS A 38 14.83 -11.82 -2.87
N ALA A 39 15.48 -12.44 -1.89
CA ALA A 39 14.82 -13.23 -0.85
C ALA A 39 13.88 -12.36 -0.02
N PHE A 40 14.31 -11.16 0.36
CA PHE A 40 13.48 -10.20 1.09
C PHE A 40 12.21 -9.82 0.33
N LEU A 41 12.33 -9.44 -0.95
CA LEU A 41 11.15 -9.10 -1.75
C LEU A 41 10.24 -10.32 -1.93
N GLN A 42 10.81 -11.50 -2.17
CA GLN A 42 10.04 -12.73 -2.30
C GLN A 42 9.24 -13.04 -1.02
N GLU A 43 9.84 -12.87 0.17
CA GLU A 43 9.15 -13.03 1.45
C GLU A 43 7.98 -12.06 1.60
N VAL A 44 8.17 -10.79 1.22
CA VAL A 44 7.09 -9.78 1.22
C VAL A 44 5.94 -10.23 0.31
N PHE A 45 6.25 -10.71 -0.89
CA PHE A 45 5.25 -11.20 -1.84
C PHE A 45 4.50 -12.42 -1.31
N GLU A 46 5.22 -13.42 -0.79
CA GLU A 46 4.60 -14.62 -0.21
C GLU A 46 3.69 -14.28 0.96
N SER A 47 4.10 -13.36 1.82
CA SER A 47 3.26 -12.90 2.94
C SER A 47 2.01 -12.16 2.45
N ASP A 48 2.10 -11.36 1.38
CA ASP A 48 0.97 -10.66 0.77
C ASP A 48 -0.02 -11.64 0.13
N GLN A 49 0.46 -12.67 -0.56
CA GLN A 49 -0.37 -13.68 -1.21
C GLN A 49 -0.99 -14.65 -0.21
N GLN A 50 -0.27 -15.06 0.84
CA GLN A 50 -0.75 -16.04 1.83
C GLN A 50 -2.06 -15.59 2.51
N VAL A 51 -2.20 -14.30 2.83
CA VAL A 51 -3.43 -13.78 3.44
C VAL A 51 -4.59 -13.70 2.45
N ARG A 52 -4.30 -13.60 1.15
CA ARG A 52 -5.30 -13.51 0.07
C ARG A 52 -5.77 -14.90 -0.39
N GLU A 53 -4.87 -15.86 -0.51
CA GLU A 53 -5.17 -17.24 -0.91
C GLU A 53 -5.94 -18.02 0.15
N GLY A 54 -5.77 -17.65 1.43
CA GLY A 54 -6.48 -18.26 2.56
C GLY A 54 -8.01 -18.11 2.54
N LEU A 55 -8.57 -17.25 1.67
CA LEU A 55 -10.02 -17.07 1.48
C LEU A 55 -10.78 -18.37 1.20
N SER A 56 -10.13 -19.34 0.55
CA SER A 56 -10.79 -20.60 0.20
C SER A 56 -10.88 -21.61 1.34
N GLU A 57 -10.12 -21.42 2.44
CA GLU A 57 -9.93 -22.44 3.49
C GLU A 57 -10.25 -21.96 4.92
N THR A 58 -10.51 -20.67 5.16
CA THR A 58 -10.63 -20.17 6.54
C THR A 58 -12.06 -20.22 7.11
N GLU A 59 -12.22 -20.77 8.33
CA GLU A 59 -13.41 -20.63 9.18
C GLU A 59 -13.57 -19.22 9.80
N LEU A 60 -12.79 -18.23 9.35
CA LEU A 60 -12.77 -16.89 9.91
C LEU A 60 -14.06 -16.13 9.56
N SER A 61 -14.48 -15.25 10.47
CA SER A 61 -15.48 -14.25 10.12
C SER A 61 -14.90 -13.27 9.10
N GLU A 62 -15.76 -12.69 8.26
CA GLU A 62 -15.37 -11.67 7.27
C GLU A 62 -14.57 -10.52 7.91
N LYS A 63 -14.97 -10.06 9.09
CA LYS A 63 -14.21 -9.04 9.84
C LYS A 63 -12.81 -9.52 10.19
N ALA A 64 -12.67 -10.72 10.76
CA ALA A 64 -11.36 -11.24 11.16
C ALA A 64 -10.44 -11.47 9.95
N TYR A 65 -11.03 -11.80 8.80
CA TYR A 65 -10.30 -11.89 7.53
C TYR A 65 -9.72 -10.52 7.12
N TYR A 66 -10.56 -9.48 7.06
CA TYR A 66 -10.10 -8.14 6.69
C TYR A 66 -9.11 -7.55 7.70
N ASP A 67 -9.32 -7.78 9.01
CA ASP A 67 -8.37 -7.35 10.04
C ASP A 67 -6.97 -7.97 9.80
N ARG A 68 -6.91 -9.25 9.41
CA ARG A 68 -5.65 -9.95 9.09
C ARG A 68 -5.02 -9.44 7.80
N MET A 69 -5.82 -9.13 6.79
CA MET A 69 -5.34 -8.56 5.53
C MET A 69 -4.75 -7.16 5.75
N ASP A 70 -5.44 -6.31 6.52
CA ASP A 70 -4.96 -4.98 6.89
C ASP A 70 -3.63 -5.06 7.65
N GLU A 71 -3.51 -6.00 8.60
CA GLU A 71 -2.26 -6.23 9.34
C GLU A 71 -1.11 -6.63 8.42
N ALA A 72 -1.35 -7.56 7.50
CA ALA A 72 -0.35 -7.99 6.52
C ALA A 72 0.06 -6.84 5.58
N ASP A 73 -0.90 -6.05 5.10
CA ASP A 73 -0.66 -4.90 4.23
C ASP A 73 0.17 -3.82 4.94
N ASP A 74 -0.10 -3.53 6.22
CA ASP A 74 0.64 -2.55 7.02
C ASP A 74 2.09 -3.00 7.30
N VAL A 75 2.28 -4.29 7.61
CA VAL A 75 3.63 -4.88 7.81
C VAL A 75 4.43 -4.86 6.51
N ASN A 76 3.83 -5.33 5.41
CA ASN A 76 4.50 -5.38 4.12
C ASN A 76 4.81 -3.98 3.59
N LEU A 77 3.93 -3.01 3.81
CA LEU A 77 4.19 -1.61 3.47
C LEU A 77 5.41 -1.08 4.22
N SER A 78 5.53 -1.38 5.51
CA SER A 78 6.67 -0.98 6.32
C SER A 78 7.98 -1.60 5.82
N LYS A 79 7.95 -2.88 5.44
CA LYS A 79 9.08 -3.58 4.79
C LYS A 79 9.49 -2.93 3.45
N ILE A 80 8.52 -2.60 2.60
CA ILE A 80 8.78 -1.98 1.29
C ILE A 80 9.29 -0.54 1.42
N LYS A 81 8.76 0.23 2.36
CA LYS A 81 9.29 1.58 2.67
C LYS A 81 10.75 1.48 3.07
N TRP A 82 11.06 0.61 4.03
CA TRP A 82 12.44 0.37 4.45
C TRP A 82 13.33 -0.06 3.29
N TYR A 83 12.88 -0.97 2.43
CA TYR A 83 13.64 -1.40 1.25
C TYR A 83 13.94 -0.23 0.30
N LEU A 84 12.92 0.54 -0.08
CA LEU A 84 13.05 1.65 -1.04
C LEU A 84 13.78 2.87 -0.48
N ASP A 85 13.98 2.95 0.83
CA ASP A 85 14.78 3.96 1.50
C ASP A 85 16.27 3.57 1.54
N ASN A 86 16.60 2.28 1.46
CA ASN A 86 17.97 1.77 1.58
C ASN A 86 18.55 1.24 0.25
N TYR A 87 17.70 0.93 -0.73
CA TYR A 87 18.09 0.32 -2.01
C TYR A 87 17.36 0.97 -3.19
N ASP A 88 17.94 0.79 -4.38
CA ASP A 88 17.29 1.17 -5.63
C ASP A 88 16.04 0.31 -5.89
N TYR A 89 15.17 0.83 -6.76
CA TYR A 89 14.01 0.07 -7.22
C TYR A 89 14.45 -1.26 -7.87
N PRO A 90 13.76 -2.38 -7.62
CA PRO A 90 14.14 -3.68 -8.18
C PRO A 90 13.99 -3.71 -9.70
N SER A 91 15.10 -3.53 -10.43
CA SER A 91 15.11 -3.55 -11.89
C SER A 91 14.77 -4.93 -12.48
N LYS A 92 13.99 -4.99 -13.57
CA LYS A 92 13.64 -6.24 -14.28
C LYS A 92 14.83 -7.03 -14.84
N LYS A 93 16.01 -6.40 -14.91
CA LYS A 93 17.24 -7.04 -15.39
C LYS A 93 17.92 -7.85 -14.28
N VAL A 94 17.92 -7.30 -13.07
CA VAL A 94 18.60 -7.89 -11.91
C VAL A 94 17.61 -8.77 -11.13
N PHE A 95 16.41 -8.25 -10.93
CA PHE A 95 15.23 -8.91 -10.41
C PHE A 95 14.42 -9.45 -11.57
N ASN A 96 13.65 -10.51 -11.37
CA ASN A 96 12.70 -10.94 -12.41
C ASN A 96 11.48 -10.00 -12.45
N GLU A 97 10.60 -10.19 -13.43
CA GLU A 97 9.39 -9.36 -13.59
C GLU A 97 8.50 -9.37 -12.34
N SER A 98 8.23 -10.56 -11.79
CA SER A 98 7.44 -10.72 -10.57
C SER A 98 8.05 -9.98 -9.38
N GLN A 99 9.38 -9.97 -9.23
CA GLN A 99 10.03 -9.28 -8.13
C GLN A 99 10.05 -7.76 -8.31
N SER A 100 10.15 -7.30 -9.56
CA SER A 100 10.19 -5.87 -9.88
C SER A 100 8.88 -5.14 -9.57
N MET A 101 7.74 -5.84 -9.55
CA MET A 101 6.43 -5.22 -9.30
C MET A 101 6.06 -5.14 -7.81
N ILE A 102 6.73 -5.92 -6.93
CA ILE A 102 6.34 -6.09 -5.53
C ILE A 102 6.20 -4.75 -4.79
N PRO A 103 7.12 -3.77 -4.94
CA PRO A 103 6.94 -2.48 -4.27
C PRO A 103 5.66 -1.75 -4.69
N ALA A 104 5.34 -1.75 -5.98
CA ALA A 104 4.13 -1.11 -6.50
C ALA A 104 2.87 -1.87 -6.06
N LEU A 105 2.91 -3.20 -6.03
CA LEU A 105 1.81 -4.07 -5.56
C LEU A 105 1.45 -3.77 -4.10
N VAL A 106 2.44 -3.78 -3.20
CA VAL A 106 2.21 -3.53 -1.77
C VAL A 106 1.69 -2.11 -1.53
N VAL A 107 2.27 -1.11 -2.20
CA VAL A 107 1.80 0.28 -2.09
C VAL A 107 0.40 0.46 -2.71
N HIS A 108 0.04 -0.31 -3.73
CA HIS A 108 -1.31 -0.35 -4.29
C HIS A 108 -2.34 -0.89 -3.29
N HIS A 109 -1.97 -1.77 -2.34
CA HIS A 109 -2.88 -2.29 -1.30
C HIS A 109 -3.07 -1.34 -0.12
N SER A 110 -2.02 -0.63 0.30
CA SER A 110 -1.99 0.17 1.54
C SER A 110 -3.17 1.13 1.80
N PHE A 111 -3.66 1.23 3.02
CA PHE A 111 -4.60 2.30 3.40
C PHE A 111 -3.92 3.54 4.04
N GLU A 112 -2.58 3.58 4.07
CA GLU A 112 -1.83 4.72 4.65
C GLU A 112 -2.13 6.01 3.85
N PRO A 113 -2.57 7.09 4.51
CA PRO A 113 -2.86 8.34 3.84
C PRO A 113 -1.66 8.89 3.05
N ASN A 114 -1.90 9.27 1.80
CA ASN A 114 -0.93 9.88 0.88
C ASN A 114 0.28 9.00 0.49
N ILE A 115 0.40 7.75 0.96
CA ILE A 115 1.59 6.95 0.67
C ILE A 115 1.78 6.71 -0.82
N ARG A 116 0.70 6.45 -1.55
CA ARG A 116 0.72 6.30 -3.00
C ARG A 116 1.27 7.55 -3.66
N ARG A 117 0.73 8.74 -3.33
CA ARG A 117 1.22 10.01 -3.88
C ARG A 117 2.69 10.29 -3.53
N LYS A 118 3.14 9.91 -2.33
CA LYS A 118 4.56 10.01 -1.93
C LYS A 118 5.46 9.08 -2.74
N MET A 119 4.99 7.87 -3.07
CA MET A 119 5.75 6.87 -3.83
C MET A 119 5.73 7.09 -5.34
N TYR A 120 4.79 7.90 -5.86
CA TYR A 120 4.64 8.17 -7.29
C TYR A 120 5.97 8.50 -8.00
N PRO A 121 6.84 9.40 -7.50
CA PRO A 121 8.07 9.71 -8.19
C PRO A 121 8.97 8.49 -8.41
N LYS A 122 9.09 7.60 -7.42
CA LYS A 122 9.89 6.37 -7.54
C LYS A 122 9.27 5.41 -8.57
N PHE A 123 7.96 5.26 -8.57
CA PHE A 123 7.26 4.35 -9.50
C PHE A 123 7.21 4.90 -10.92
N LYS A 124 7.12 6.22 -11.08
CA LYS A 124 7.22 6.89 -12.37
C LYS A 124 8.61 6.67 -12.98
N THR A 125 9.67 6.83 -12.20
CA THR A 125 11.04 6.51 -12.64
C THR A 125 11.15 5.03 -13.03
N ALA A 126 10.65 4.11 -12.20
CA ALA A 126 10.68 2.69 -12.51
C ALA A 126 9.93 2.35 -13.81
N TYR A 127 8.76 2.98 -14.04
CA TYR A 127 8.01 2.84 -15.29
C TYR A 127 8.79 3.38 -16.50
N ASP A 128 9.36 4.59 -16.40
CA ASP A 128 10.13 5.21 -17.47
C ASP A 128 11.37 4.40 -17.85
N GLU A 129 11.99 3.76 -16.86
CA GLU A 129 13.12 2.85 -17.04
C GLU A 129 12.72 1.42 -17.45
N LYS A 130 11.43 1.15 -17.66
CA LYS A 130 10.87 -0.17 -18.00
C LYS A 130 11.10 -1.25 -16.93
N ASN A 131 11.33 -0.81 -15.69
CA ASN A 131 11.46 -1.67 -14.51
C ASN A 131 10.11 -1.96 -13.84
N LEU A 132 9.06 -1.20 -14.15
CA LEU A 132 7.69 -1.47 -13.74
C LEU A 132 6.82 -1.68 -14.98
N ASP A 133 6.02 -2.76 -14.96
CA ASP A 133 5.11 -3.09 -16.05
C ASP A 133 4.02 -2.01 -16.25
N PRO A 134 3.69 -1.62 -17.51
CA PRO A 134 2.67 -0.61 -17.77
C PRO A 134 1.30 -0.92 -17.18
N ASP A 135 0.84 -2.17 -17.25
CA ASP A 135 -0.47 -2.55 -16.71
C ASP A 135 -0.50 -2.38 -15.19
N PHE A 136 0.59 -2.76 -14.50
CA PHE A 136 0.73 -2.54 -13.07
C PHE A 136 0.85 -1.07 -12.69
N PHE A 137 1.55 -0.27 -13.48
CA PHE A 137 1.63 1.17 -13.21
C PHE A 137 0.27 1.85 -13.38
N ALA A 138 -0.51 1.47 -14.40
CA ALA A 138 -1.87 1.94 -14.59
C ALA A 138 -2.80 1.50 -13.45
N LEU A 139 -2.67 0.26 -12.97
CA LEU A 139 -3.43 -0.25 -11.81
C LEU A 139 -3.13 0.56 -10.54
N TYR A 140 -1.85 0.84 -10.27
CA TYR A 140 -1.43 1.69 -9.16
C TYR A 140 -2.02 3.11 -9.27
N LEU A 141 -1.94 3.74 -10.45
CA LEU A 141 -2.50 5.08 -10.69
C LEU A 141 -4.02 5.10 -10.56
N GLY A 142 -4.70 4.07 -11.07
CA GLY A 142 -6.15 3.92 -10.97
C GLY A 142 -6.61 3.85 -9.51
N ARG A 143 -5.88 3.14 -8.66
CA ARG A 143 -6.16 3.09 -7.21
C ARG A 143 -5.89 4.41 -6.50
N LEU A 144 -4.84 5.13 -6.89
CA LEU A 144 -4.60 6.48 -6.39
C LEU A 144 -5.77 7.41 -6.74
N PHE A 145 -6.24 7.36 -7.99
CA PHE A 145 -7.42 8.10 -8.43
C PHE A 145 -8.66 7.74 -7.62
N GLU A 146 -8.93 6.44 -7.45
CA GLU A 146 -10.09 5.95 -6.71
C GLU A 146 -10.14 6.50 -5.29
N ILE A 147 -9.03 6.41 -4.56
CA ILE A 147 -8.95 6.89 -3.18
C ILE A 147 -9.12 8.40 -3.08
N GLU A 148 -8.57 9.16 -4.03
CA GLU A 148 -8.64 10.63 -3.99
C GLU A 148 -9.98 11.20 -4.48
N ASN A 149 -10.73 10.43 -5.28
CA ASN A 149 -11.96 10.90 -5.93
C ASN A 149 -13.22 10.13 -5.50
N ASP A 150 -13.08 9.12 -4.65
CA ASP A 150 -14.16 8.23 -4.19
C ASP A 150 -14.94 7.60 -5.37
N THR A 151 -14.25 7.34 -6.48
CA THR A 151 -14.85 6.78 -7.69
C THR A 151 -13.83 6.10 -8.59
N TYR A 152 -14.25 5.09 -9.33
CA TYR A 152 -13.37 4.39 -10.28
C TYR A 152 -13.07 5.26 -11.49
N PHE A 153 -11.81 5.24 -11.91
CA PHE A 153 -11.42 5.82 -13.19
C PHE A 153 -12.12 5.09 -14.34
N ARG A 154 -12.73 5.82 -15.26
CA ARG A 154 -13.41 5.28 -16.44
C ARG A 154 -12.95 6.01 -17.69
N MET A 155 -12.56 5.24 -18.71
CA MET A 155 -12.18 5.76 -20.02
C MET A 155 -12.99 5.05 -21.10
N GLN A 156 -13.43 5.79 -22.12
CA GLN A 156 -14.19 5.21 -23.23
C GLN A 156 -13.25 4.44 -24.16
N SER A 157 -13.64 3.22 -24.52
CA SER A 157 -12.90 2.36 -25.45
C SER A 157 -13.09 2.83 -26.90
N PRO A 158 -12.10 2.65 -27.80
CA PRO A 158 -10.79 2.03 -27.54
C PRO A 158 -9.76 3.01 -26.96
N TYR A 159 -8.88 2.51 -26.10
CA TYR A 159 -7.71 3.22 -25.58
C TYR A 159 -6.54 2.24 -25.37
N SER A 160 -5.31 2.74 -25.45
CA SER A 160 -4.08 2.00 -25.10
C SER A 160 -3.73 2.16 -23.61
N ILE A 161 -2.88 1.29 -23.06
CA ILE A 161 -2.44 1.43 -21.66
C ILE A 161 -1.70 2.76 -21.44
N GLU A 162 -0.99 3.24 -22.45
CA GLU A 162 -0.33 4.54 -22.44
C GLU A 162 -1.33 5.70 -22.39
N ASP A 163 -2.46 5.61 -23.11
CA ASP A 163 -3.53 6.61 -23.04
C ASP A 163 -4.13 6.67 -21.63
N GLN A 164 -4.34 5.51 -21.00
CA GLN A 164 -4.83 5.42 -19.62
C GLN A 164 -3.85 6.03 -18.62
N ILE A 165 -2.56 5.67 -18.71
CA ILE A 165 -1.50 6.20 -17.84
C ILE A 165 -1.39 7.73 -17.97
N SER A 166 -1.33 8.24 -19.22
CA SER A 166 -1.24 9.67 -19.47
C SER A 166 -2.45 10.43 -18.92
N THR A 167 -3.65 9.89 -19.11
CA THR A 167 -4.89 10.52 -18.62
C THR A 167 -4.93 10.54 -17.09
N LEU A 168 -4.53 9.45 -16.44
CA LEU A 168 -4.45 9.36 -14.98
C LEU A 168 -3.42 10.34 -14.41
N ILE A 169 -2.22 10.43 -14.99
CA ILE A 169 -1.18 11.40 -14.59
C ILE A 169 -1.71 12.83 -14.66
N ASP A 170 -2.45 13.16 -15.72
CA ASP A 170 -3.01 14.50 -15.92
C ASP A 170 -4.11 14.81 -14.93
N THR A 171 -5.03 13.85 -14.76
CA THR A 171 -6.18 14.00 -13.86
C THR A 171 -5.74 14.12 -12.40
N LEU A 172 -4.72 13.35 -12.01
CA LEU A 172 -4.14 13.37 -10.66
C LEU A 172 -3.15 14.54 -10.43
N GLN A 173 -2.89 15.34 -11.46
CA GLN A 173 -1.97 16.49 -11.45
C GLN A 173 -0.55 16.08 -11.00
N LEU A 174 -0.04 15.01 -11.61
CA LEU A 174 1.24 14.39 -11.26
C LEU A 174 2.42 14.80 -12.15
N LYS A 175 2.16 15.67 -13.15
CA LYS A 175 3.22 16.33 -13.95
C LYS A 175 4.01 17.29 -13.06
N LYS A 176 5.22 16.91 -12.66
CA LYS A 176 6.20 17.76 -11.99
C LYS A 176 7.50 17.73 -12.75
#